data_AF-A0A3D0M3F0-F1
#
_entry.id   AF-A0A3D0M3F0-F1
#
_cell.length_a   1.000
_cell.length_b   1.000
_cell.length_c   1.000
_cell.angle_alpha   90.00
_cell.angle_beta   90.00
_cell.angle_gamma   90.00
#
_symmetry.space_group_name_H-M   'P 1'
#
loop_
_entity.id
_entity.type
_entity.pdbx_description
1 polymer ?
#
loop_
_entity_poly.entity_id
_entity_poly.type
_entity_poly.pdbx_seq_one_letter_code
_entity_poly.pdbx_strand_id
1 'polypeptide(L)'
;MSYISDIFNRLHIQQIREFLLHGVEEINISDKSYKERIDEAAKPVIEVIRQKFLDTEGCEELINMIYHCTSIYEEVYMEIGLQCGLMLAVEILGNSQTDK
;
A
#
# COMPACT_ATOMS: atom_id res chain seq x y z
N MET A 1 5.77 -9.60 27.61
CA MET A 1 6.09 -10.04 26.24
C MET A 1 5.94 -11.55 26.20
N SER A 2 4.80 -12.04 25.73
CA SER A 2 4.64 -13.47 25.43
C SER A 2 5.04 -13.62 23.96
N TYR A 3 5.86 -14.60 23.61
CA TYR A 3 6.19 -14.92 22.21
C TYR A 3 4.98 -14.88 21.26
N ILE A 4 3.79 -15.22 21.80
CA ILE A 4 2.51 -15.17 21.10
C ILE A 4 2.09 -13.74 20.72
N SER A 5 2.28 -12.73 21.59
CA SER A 5 1.91 -11.33 21.27
C SER A 5 2.71 -10.77 20.10
N ASP A 6 3.98 -11.17 19.99
CA ASP A 6 4.88 -10.67 18.95
C ASP A 6 4.51 -11.23 17.58
N ILE A 7 3.98 -12.46 17.53
CA ILE A 7 3.41 -13.05 16.31
C ILE A 7 2.25 -12.18 15.80
N PHE A 8 1.30 -11.82 16.67
CA PHE A 8 0.14 -11.02 16.26
C PHE A 8 0.52 -9.60 15.81
N ASN A 9 1.56 -9.01 16.41
CA ASN A 9 2.09 -7.73 15.95
C ASN A 9 2.65 -7.82 14.52
N ARG A 10 3.40 -8.90 14.21
CA ARG A 10 3.92 -9.14 12.84
C ARG A 10 2.82 -9.45 11.83
N LEU A 11 1.69 -10.00 12.28
CA LEU A 11 0.52 -10.25 11.45
C LEU A 11 -0.29 -8.98 11.13
N HIS A 12 0.09 -7.82 11.66
CA HIS A 12 -0.55 -6.57 11.30
C HIS A 12 -0.40 -6.30 9.79
N ILE A 13 -1.47 -5.93 9.10
CA ILE A 13 -1.47 -5.85 7.63
C ILE A 13 -0.41 -4.88 7.08
N GLN A 14 -0.13 -3.79 7.80
CA GLN A 14 0.92 -2.85 7.41
C GLN A 14 2.34 -3.42 7.59
N GLN A 15 2.54 -4.31 8.56
CA GLN A 15 3.81 -5.06 8.72
C GLN A 15 4.00 -6.05 7.59
N ILE A 16 2.95 -6.82 7.26
CA ILE A 16 2.97 -7.77 6.14
C ILE A 16 3.27 -7.03 4.83
N ARG A 17 2.59 -5.91 4.59
CA ARG A 17 2.82 -5.06 3.41
C ARG A 17 4.28 -4.61 3.32
N GLU A 18 4.82 -4.03 4.40
CA GLU A 18 6.19 -3.51 4.42
C GLU A 18 7.21 -4.62 4.20
N PHE A 19 7.01 -5.78 4.82
CA PHE A 19 7.89 -6.93 4.64
C PHE A 19 7.84 -7.46 3.20
N LEU A 20 6.66 -7.56 2.59
CA LEU A 20 6.52 -8.05 1.21
C LEU A 20 7.08 -7.07 0.17
N LEU A 21 6.91 -5.76 0.37
CA LEU A 21 7.38 -4.75 -0.59
C LEU A 21 8.86 -4.38 -0.41
N HIS A 22 9.34 -4.34 0.84
CA HIS A 22 10.63 -3.76 1.19
C HIS A 22 11.55 -4.69 1.97
N GLY A 23 11.05 -5.86 2.41
CA GLY A 23 11.85 -6.84 3.17
C GLY A 23 12.19 -6.41 4.59
N VAL A 24 11.52 -5.38 5.12
CA VAL A 24 11.78 -4.80 6.44
C VAL A 24 10.50 -4.67 7.25
N GLU A 25 10.63 -4.48 8.56
CA GLU A 25 9.49 -4.22 9.44
C GLU A 25 8.99 -2.76 9.27
N GLU A 26 7.67 -2.58 9.36
CA GLU A 26 7.05 -1.27 9.41
C GLU A 26 7.40 -0.59 10.74
N ILE A 27 8.04 0.56 10.65
CA ILE A 27 8.46 1.35 11.81
C ILE A 27 7.27 2.15 12.34
N ASN A 28 6.36 2.58 11.47
CA ASN A 28 5.26 3.48 11.78
C ASN A 28 3.92 2.93 11.27
N ILE A 29 3.28 2.09 12.08
CA ILE A 29 1.91 1.65 11.81
C ILE A 29 0.99 2.87 11.89
N SER A 30 0.40 3.24 10.76
CA SER A 30 -0.55 4.35 10.66
C SER A 30 -1.94 3.93 11.16
N ASP A 31 -2.56 4.73 12.01
CA ASP A 31 -3.97 4.62 12.41
C ASP A 31 -4.94 5.26 11.40
N LYS A 32 -4.39 6.06 10.48
CA LYS A 32 -5.15 6.73 9.41
C LYS A 32 -5.76 5.75 8.41
N SER A 33 -6.89 6.15 7.83
CA SER A 33 -7.53 5.44 6.73
C SER A 33 -6.65 5.42 5.47
N TYR A 34 -6.94 4.49 4.55
CA TYR A 34 -6.23 4.43 3.27
C TYR A 34 -6.34 5.74 2.48
N LYS A 35 -7.53 6.37 2.47
CA LYS A 35 -7.74 7.64 1.78
C LYS A 35 -6.89 8.76 2.37
N GLU A 36 -6.87 8.89 3.68
CA GLU A 36 -6.06 9.93 4.36
C GLU A 36 -4.57 9.75 4.05
N ARG A 37 -4.07 8.51 4.05
CA ARG A 37 -2.66 8.23 3.73
C ARG A 37 -2.31 8.62 2.29
N ILE A 38 -3.20 8.33 1.34
CA ILE A 38 -3.02 8.70 -0.08
C ILE A 38 -3.08 10.23 -0.24
N ASP A 39 -4.10 10.87 0.33
CA ASP A 39 -4.30 12.32 0.23
C ASP A 39 -3.11 13.08 0.86
N GLU A 40 -2.59 12.63 2.00
CA GLU A 40 -1.41 13.22 2.65
C GLU A 40 -0.13 13.03 1.84
N ALA A 41 0.06 11.87 1.21
CA ALA A 41 1.22 11.61 0.36
C ALA A 41 1.19 12.46 -0.92
N ALA A 42 0.01 12.67 -1.51
CA ALA A 42 -0.14 13.44 -2.75
C ALA A 42 -0.03 14.95 -2.53
N LYS A 43 -0.51 15.45 -1.38
CA LYS A 43 -0.57 16.89 -1.06
C LYS A 43 0.73 17.68 -1.32
N PRO A 44 1.91 17.31 -0.80
CA PRO A 44 3.13 18.10 -1.02
C PRO A 44 3.55 18.15 -2.49
N VAL A 45 3.33 17.07 -3.25
CA VAL A 45 3.63 17.01 -4.68
C VAL A 45 2.75 18.01 -5.43
N ILE A 46 1.44 17.99 -5.16
CA ILE A 46 0.47 18.88 -5.81
C ILE A 46 0.72 20.34 -5.45
N GLU A 47 1.03 20.63 -4.18
CA GLU A 47 1.34 21.99 -3.73
C GLU A 47 2.58 22.55 -4.43
N VAL A 48 3.66 21.76 -4.56
CA VAL A 48 4.88 22.18 -5.26
C VAL A 48 4.62 22.44 -6.75
N ILE A 49 3.79 21.62 -7.40
CA ILE A 49 3.41 21.81 -8.81
C ILE A 49 2.64 23.12 -8.95
N ARG A 50 1.60 23.33 -8.14
CA ARG A 50 0.78 24.55 -8.17
C ARG A 50 1.58 25.83 -7.91
N GLN A 51 2.61 25.77 -7.09
CA GLN A 51 3.49 26.92 -6.85
C GLN A 51 4.44 27.23 -8.01
N LYS A 52 4.79 26.24 -8.83
CA LYS A 52 5.79 26.39 -9.91
C LYS A 52 5.17 26.76 -11.25
N PHE A 53 3.89 26.48 -11.46
CA PHE A 53 3.19 26.80 -12.70
C PHE A 53 2.46 28.14 -12.57
N LEU A 54 2.70 29.04 -13.54
CA LEU A 54 1.95 30.31 -13.67
C LEU A 54 0.64 30.11 -14.44
N ASP A 55 0.57 29.04 -15.24
CA ASP A 55 -0.60 28.65 -16.02
C ASP A 55 -1.37 27.53 -15.31
N THR A 56 -2.66 27.76 -15.10
CA THR A 56 -3.56 26.81 -14.45
C THR A 56 -3.80 25.58 -15.32
N GLU A 57 -3.84 25.73 -16.66
CA GLU A 57 -4.15 24.63 -17.57
C GLU A 57 -3.01 23.60 -17.59
N GLY A 58 -1.77 24.04 -17.83
CA GLY A 58 -0.59 23.17 -17.79
C GLY A 58 -0.32 22.58 -16.39
N CYS A 59 -0.72 23.28 -15.32
CA CYS A 59 -0.67 22.74 -13.96
C CYS A 59 -1.60 21.54 -13.78
N GLU A 60 -2.86 21.67 -14.19
CA GLU A 60 -3.85 20.60 -14.08
C GLU A 60 -3.54 19.43 -15.03
N GLU A 61 -3.01 19.70 -16.23
CA GLU A 61 -2.52 18.65 -17.15
C GLU A 61 -1.43 17.80 -16.49
N LEU A 62 -0.43 18.42 -15.85
CA LEU A 62 0.65 17.71 -15.15
C LEU A 62 0.13 16.90 -13.95
N ILE A 63 -0.76 17.47 -13.15
CA ILE A 63 -1.38 16.78 -12.02
C ILE A 63 -2.15 15.55 -12.51
N ASN A 64 -2.91 15.67 -13.60
CA ASN A 64 -3.64 14.56 -14.20
C ASN A 64 -2.70 13.46 -14.72
N MET A 65 -1.57 13.82 -15.34
CA MET A 65 -0.56 12.83 -15.76
C MET A 65 0.02 12.06 -14.57
N ILE A 66 0.26 12.72 -13.44
CA ILE A 66 0.73 12.05 -12.21
C ILE A 66 -0.34 11.12 -11.66
N TYR A 67 -1.60 11.58 -11.56
CA TYR A 67 -2.69 10.71 -11.10
C TYR A 67 -2.90 9.51 -11.98
N HIS A 68 -2.82 9.68 -13.30
CA HIS A 68 -2.89 8.57 -14.23
C HIS A 68 -1.73 7.59 -14.03
N CYS A 69 -0.50 8.09 -13.87
CA CYS A 69 0.65 7.26 -13.57
C CYS A 69 0.42 6.46 -12.27
N THR A 70 -0.01 7.12 -11.19
CA THR A 70 -0.34 6.48 -9.91
C THR A 70 -1.44 5.45 -10.04
N SER A 71 -2.48 5.70 -10.85
CA SER A 71 -3.57 4.72 -11.04
C SER A 71 -3.05 3.43 -11.69
N ILE A 72 -2.10 3.51 -12.62
CA ILE A 72 -1.47 2.31 -13.20
C ILE A 72 -0.68 1.52 -12.14
N TYR A 73 0.03 2.18 -11.22
CA TYR A 73 0.67 1.47 -10.10
C TYR A 73 -0.37 0.80 -9.20
N GLU A 74 -1.46 1.49 -8.87
CA GLU A 74 -2.54 0.94 -8.04
C GLU A 74 -3.18 -0.29 -8.68
N GLU A 75 -3.44 -0.26 -9.99
CA GLU A 75 -3.94 -1.40 -10.76
C GLU A 75 -3.00 -2.61 -10.66
N VAL A 76 -1.71 -2.41 -10.96
CA VAL A 76 -0.70 -3.49 -10.92
C VAL A 76 -0.56 -4.09 -9.53
N TYR A 77 -0.46 -3.27 -8.48
CA TYR A 77 -0.34 -3.78 -7.11
C TYR A 77 -1.61 -4.46 -6.62
N MET A 78 -2.80 -4.05 -7.09
CA MET A 78 -4.05 -4.73 -6.78
C MET A 78 -4.09 -6.14 -7.41
N GLU A 79 -3.69 -6.26 -8.68
CA GLU A 79 -3.61 -7.56 -9.36
C GLU A 79 -2.65 -8.52 -8.65
N ILE A 80 -1.45 -8.05 -8.33
CA ILE A 80 -0.45 -8.84 -7.58
C ILE A 80 -0.99 -9.22 -6.19
N GLY A 81 -1.60 -8.28 -5.48
CA GLY A 81 -2.16 -8.51 -4.15
C GLY A 81 -3.27 -9.58 -4.15
N LEU A 82 -4.15 -9.55 -5.15
CA LEU A 82 -5.20 -10.57 -5.32
C LEU A 82 -4.59 -11.96 -5.60
N GLN A 83 -3.58 -12.04 -6.46
CA GLN A 83 -2.90 -13.29 -6.77
C GLN A 83 -2.20 -13.87 -5.53
N CYS A 84 -1.43 -13.05 -4.80
CA CYS A 84 -0.79 -13.46 -3.55
C CYS A 84 -1.82 -13.92 -2.51
N GLY A 85 -2.93 -13.20 -2.35
CA GLY A 85 -4.00 -13.56 -1.43
C GLY A 85 -4.62 -14.93 -1.77
N LEU A 86 -4.87 -15.20 -3.05
CA LEU A 86 -5.38 -16.50 -3.50
C LEU A 86 -4.38 -17.63 -3.24
N MET A 87 -3.09 -17.41 -3.52
CA MET A 87 -2.03 -18.40 -3.25
C MET A 87 -1.97 -18.77 -1.77
N LEU A 88 -2.01 -17.77 -0.88
CA LEU A 88 -2.03 -17.99 0.57
C LEU A 88 -3.30 -18.74 1.01
N ALA A 89 -4.46 -18.41 0.45
CA ALA A 89 -5.70 -19.11 0.76
C ALA A 89 -5.64 -20.60 0.37
N VAL A 90 -5.09 -20.91 -0.81
CA VAL A 90 -4.88 -22.30 -1.27
C VAL A 90 -3.94 -23.05 -0.34
N GLU A 91 -2.83 -22.42 0.08
CA GLU A 91 -1.86 -23.03 1.00
C GLU A 91 -2.48 -23.33 2.37
N ILE A 92 -3.24 -22.39 2.93
CA ILE A 92 -3.94 -22.57 4.22
C ILE A 92 -4.94 -23.73 4.14
N LEU A 93 -5.74 -23.78 3.06
CA LEU A 93 -6.72 -24.84 2.86
C LEU A 93 -6.06 -26.21 2.65
N GLY A 94 -4.93 -26.27 1.94
CA GLY A 94 -4.15 -27.50 1.74
C GLY A 94 -3.50 -28.01 3.02
N ASN A 95 -2.86 -27.13 3.79
CA ASN A 95 -2.22 -27.51 5.06
C ASN A 95 -3.26 -27.98 6.10
N SER A 96 -4.44 -27.36 6.14
CA SER A 96 -5.54 -27.76 7.04
C SER A 96 -6.09 -29.16 6.76
N GLN A 97 -5.87 -29.72 5.56
CA GLN A 97 -6.22 -31.11 5.24
C GLN A 97 -5.14 -32.12 5.65
N THR A 98 -3.91 -31.66 5.88
CA THR A 98 -2.75 -32.50 6.20
C THR A 98 -2.57 -32.68 7.72
N ASP A 99 -3.13 -31.77 8.53
CA ASP A 99 -3.18 -31.82 10.00
C ASP A 99 -4.39 -32.63 10.56
N LYS A 100 -5.08 -33.42 9.71
CA LYS A 100 -6.09 -34.40 10.13
C LYS A 100 -5.55 -35.82 10.03
#